data_AF-A0A2V3VWT9-F1
#
_entry.id   AF-A0A2V3VWT9-F1
#
_cell.length_a   1.000
_cell.length_b   1.000
_cell.length_c   1.000
_cell.angle_alpha   90.00
_cell.angle_beta   90.00
_cell.angle_gamma   90.00
#
_symmetry.space_group_name_H-M   'P 1'
#
loop_
_entity.id
_entity.type
_entity.pdbx_description
1 polymer ?
#
loop_
_entity_poly.entity_id
_entity_poly.type
_entity_poly.pdbx_seq_one_letter_code
_entity_poly.pdbx_strand_id
1 'polypeptide(L)'
;MKKLSLVLMVVILLGGCAGIRLVSDYDEVIDKGVTEFAEQFNTHVKNMGDLAGTQDGTYEVNLRTYNALESKLDVMIARASAVSESKGCKLERKVFDRVQSALKGGMPAEMQSSDSAQTGNSHGCNERLLMLVKDQFNFVKQIHKETDTCGENKLSCLRPATAKTALSIANQSINAVSIVETAKKQ
;
A
#
# COMPACT_ATOMS: atom_id res chain seq x y z
N MET A 1 1.89 41.91 43.99
CA MET A 1 2.76 41.41 42.90
C MET A 1 3.01 39.89 42.96
N LYS A 2 3.31 39.27 44.11
CA LYS A 2 3.53 37.80 44.21
C LYS A 2 2.36 36.90 43.76
N LYS A 3 1.11 37.35 43.94
CA LYS A 3 -0.09 36.58 43.53
C LYS A 3 -0.33 36.55 42.02
N LEU A 4 0.20 37.54 41.27
CA LEU A 4 0.03 37.63 39.82
C LEU A 4 1.01 36.68 39.08
N SER A 5 2.21 36.49 39.64
CA SER A 5 3.22 35.55 39.11
C SER A 5 2.78 34.08 39.20
N LEU A 6 2.02 33.72 40.24
CA LEU A 6 1.57 32.34 40.43
C LEU A 6 0.48 31.95 39.41
N VAL A 7 -0.39 32.90 39.06
CA VAL A 7 -1.48 32.69 38.09
C VAL A 7 -0.93 32.54 36.68
N LEU A 8 0.09 33.32 36.31
CA LEU A 8 0.72 33.25 34.99
C LEU A 8 1.45 31.91 34.77
N MET A 9 2.00 31.31 35.83
CA MET A 9 2.71 30.03 35.77
C MET A 9 1.76 28.83 35.60
N VAL A 10 0.56 28.88 36.18
CA VAL A 10 -0.47 27.82 36.04
C VAL A 10 -1.09 27.81 34.65
N VAL A 11 -1.25 28.97 33.99
CA VAL A 11 -1.79 29.07 32.63
C VAL A 11 -0.81 28.49 31.59
N ILE A 12 0.50 28.65 31.79
CA ILE A 12 1.52 28.09 30.89
C ILE A 12 1.63 26.56 31.04
N LEU A 13 1.45 26.03 32.26
CA LEU A 13 1.48 24.58 32.53
C LEU A 13 0.25 23.83 31.96
N LEU A 14 -0.90 24.49 31.79
CA LEU A 14 -2.11 23.89 31.22
C LEU A 14 -2.19 23.96 29.69
N GLY A 15 -1.34 24.78 29.04
CA GLY A 15 -1.27 24.88 27.58
C GLY A 15 -0.27 23.91 26.91
N GLY A 16 0.53 23.19 27.70
CA GLY A 16 1.69 22.41 27.20
C GLY A 16 1.42 20.97 26.77
N CYS A 17 0.20 20.44 26.90
CA CYS A 17 -0.09 19.01 26.64
C CYS A 17 -1.06 18.76 25.49
N ALA A 18 -1.39 19.79 24.69
CA ALA A 18 -2.20 19.64 23.50
C ALA A 18 -1.32 19.73 22.25
N GLY A 19 -1.00 18.60 21.64
CA GLY A 19 -0.92 18.58 20.18
C GLY A 19 0.40 18.22 19.51
N ILE A 20 1.32 17.49 20.14
CA ILE A 20 2.32 16.72 19.36
C ILE A 20 1.73 15.32 19.09
N ARG A 21 0.77 15.23 18.16
CA ARG A 21 0.39 13.96 17.53
C ARG A 21 1.39 13.70 16.40
N LEU A 22 2.50 13.05 16.73
CA LEU A 22 3.49 12.60 15.73
C LEU A 22 2.99 11.43 14.88
N VAL A 23 1.90 10.81 15.31
CA VAL A 23 1.26 9.68 14.64
C VAL A 23 -0.06 10.18 14.02
N SER A 24 -0.14 10.08 12.70
CA SER A 24 -1.36 10.20 11.90
C SER A 24 -2.48 9.31 12.41
N ASP A 25 -3.74 9.71 12.22
CA ASP A 25 -4.87 8.87 12.56
C ASP A 25 -4.90 7.59 11.71
N TYR A 26 -5.29 6.47 12.34
CA TYR A 26 -5.49 5.17 11.70
C TYR A 26 -6.61 5.23 10.65
N ASP A 27 -6.40 4.60 9.49
CA ASP A 27 -7.39 4.54 8.41
C ASP A 27 -7.91 3.12 8.19
N GLU A 28 -9.02 2.79 8.87
CA GLU A 28 -9.67 1.47 8.79
C GLU A 28 -10.09 1.09 7.36
N VAL A 29 -10.41 2.07 6.52
CA VAL A 29 -10.80 1.81 5.12
C VAL A 29 -9.60 1.32 4.32
N ILE A 30 -8.42 1.91 4.54
CA ILE A 30 -7.18 1.44 3.89
C ILE A 30 -6.79 0.06 4.44
N ASP A 31 -6.82 -0.14 5.76
CA ASP A 31 -6.42 -1.40 6.38
C ASP A 31 -7.29 -2.59 5.89
N LYS A 32 -8.62 -2.43 5.94
CA LYS A 32 -9.55 -3.44 5.42
C LYS A 32 -9.46 -3.56 3.91
N GLY A 33 -9.40 -2.44 3.19
CA GLY A 33 -9.35 -2.42 1.73
C GLY A 33 -8.13 -3.14 1.17
N VAL A 34 -6.97 -2.96 1.78
CA VAL A 34 -5.73 -3.65 1.39
C VAL A 34 -5.82 -5.15 1.68
N THR A 35 -6.39 -5.52 2.83
CA THR A 35 -6.62 -6.93 3.18
C THR A 35 -7.54 -7.62 2.17
N GLU A 36 -8.70 -7.02 1.88
CA GLU A 36 -9.64 -7.53 0.89
C GLU A 36 -9.03 -7.59 -0.52
N PHE A 37 -8.28 -6.55 -0.91
CA PHE A 37 -7.58 -6.53 -2.19
C PHE A 37 -6.59 -7.69 -2.27
N ALA A 38 -5.80 -7.92 -1.23
CA ALA A 38 -4.83 -9.00 -1.18
C ALA A 38 -5.50 -10.37 -1.33
N GLU A 39 -6.59 -10.62 -0.61
CA GLU A 39 -7.36 -11.86 -0.71
C GLU A 39 -7.91 -12.09 -2.13
N GLN A 40 -8.54 -11.08 -2.71
CA GLN A 40 -9.13 -11.15 -4.05
C GLN A 40 -8.07 -11.31 -5.13
N PHE A 41 -6.97 -10.55 -5.05
CA PHE A 41 -5.87 -10.62 -6.01
C PHE A 41 -5.13 -11.96 -5.92
N ASN A 42 -4.79 -12.41 -4.71
CA ASN A 42 -4.13 -13.70 -4.51
C ASN A 42 -4.99 -14.86 -5.03
N THR A 43 -6.30 -14.83 -4.75
CA THR A 43 -7.25 -15.82 -5.27
C THR A 43 -7.33 -15.78 -6.78
N HIS A 44 -7.42 -14.58 -7.37
CA HIS A 44 -7.48 -14.42 -8.81
C HIS A 44 -6.24 -15.01 -9.50
N VAL A 45 -5.03 -14.66 -9.05
CA VAL A 45 -3.79 -15.16 -9.65
C VAL A 45 -3.62 -16.66 -9.46
N LYS A 46 -4.06 -17.21 -8.33
CA LYS A 46 -4.09 -18.67 -8.13
C LYS A 46 -5.03 -19.34 -9.14
N ASN A 47 -6.27 -18.85 -9.27
CA ASN A 47 -7.25 -19.40 -10.20
C ASN A 47 -6.76 -19.35 -11.65
N MET A 48 -6.05 -18.29 -12.05
CA MET A 48 -5.44 -18.22 -13.39
C MET A 48 -4.40 -19.33 -13.59
N GLY A 49 -3.59 -19.63 -12.58
CA GLY A 49 -2.65 -20.75 -12.65
C GLY A 49 -3.34 -22.12 -12.74
N ASP A 50 -4.48 -22.29 -12.05
CA ASP A 50 -5.28 -23.51 -12.09
C ASP A 50 -6.03 -23.68 -13.43
N LEU A 51 -6.37 -22.57 -14.09
CA LEU A 51 -7.06 -22.52 -15.40
C LEU A 51 -6.10 -22.44 -16.60
N ALA A 52 -4.79 -22.59 -16.37
CA ALA A 52 -3.79 -22.51 -17.42
C ALA A 52 -4.07 -23.52 -18.54
N GLY A 53 -3.95 -23.08 -19.79
CA GLY A 53 -4.24 -23.88 -20.98
C GLY A 53 -5.74 -24.06 -21.29
N THR A 54 -6.63 -23.34 -20.60
CA THR A 54 -8.08 -23.34 -20.87
C THR A 54 -8.57 -21.98 -21.38
N GLN A 55 -9.75 -21.94 -22.01
CA GLN A 55 -10.38 -20.69 -22.43
C GLN A 55 -10.70 -19.76 -21.24
N ASP A 56 -11.12 -20.33 -20.11
CA ASP A 56 -11.43 -19.58 -18.90
C ASP A 56 -10.20 -18.92 -18.27
N GLY A 57 -9.00 -19.44 -18.59
CA GLY A 57 -7.73 -18.85 -18.19
C GLY A 57 -7.32 -17.62 -18.99
N THR A 58 -8.00 -17.25 -20.08
CA THR A 58 -7.57 -16.15 -20.95
C THR A 58 -7.71 -14.77 -20.29
N TYR A 59 -6.92 -13.80 -20.77
CA TYR A 59 -6.96 -12.43 -20.29
C TYR A 59 -8.32 -11.78 -20.51
N GLU A 60 -8.92 -11.98 -21.68
CA GLU A 60 -10.20 -11.40 -22.08
C GLU A 60 -11.34 -11.82 -21.13
N VAL A 61 -11.39 -13.11 -20.76
CA VAL A 61 -12.37 -13.64 -19.81
C VAL A 61 -12.17 -13.04 -18.41
N ASN A 62 -10.93 -12.76 -18.03
CA ASN A 62 -10.55 -12.27 -16.71
C ASN A 62 -10.51 -10.73 -16.59
N LEU A 63 -10.71 -10.00 -17.69
CA LEU A 63 -10.60 -8.54 -17.74
C LEU A 63 -11.50 -7.84 -16.71
N ARG A 64 -12.71 -8.36 -16.48
CA ARG A 64 -13.64 -7.80 -15.49
C ARG A 64 -13.06 -7.84 -14.07
N THR A 65 -12.37 -8.92 -13.71
CA THR A 65 -11.73 -9.07 -12.39
C THR A 65 -10.60 -8.06 -12.23
N TYR A 66 -9.76 -7.88 -13.25
CA TYR A 66 -8.72 -6.86 -13.23
C TYR A 66 -9.31 -5.45 -13.06
N ASN A 67 -10.35 -5.09 -13.82
CA ASN A 67 -10.96 -3.77 -13.70
C ASN A 67 -11.54 -3.51 -12.30
N ALA A 68 -12.14 -4.52 -11.68
CA ALA A 68 -12.67 -4.42 -10.31
C ALA A 68 -11.55 -4.23 -9.27
N LEU A 69 -10.47 -5.01 -9.38
CA LEU A 69 -9.30 -4.90 -8.49
C LEU A 69 -8.58 -3.54 -8.65
N GLU A 70 -8.42 -3.08 -9.89
CA GLU A 70 -7.83 -1.77 -10.21
C GLU A 70 -8.66 -0.63 -9.62
N SER A 71 -9.99 -0.70 -9.77
CA SER A 71 -10.91 0.30 -9.20
C SER A 71 -10.81 0.36 -7.68
N LYS A 72 -10.64 -0.78 -7.00
CA LYS A 72 -10.42 -0.81 -5.55
C LYS A 72 -9.12 -0.11 -5.15
N LEU A 73 -8.03 -0.36 -5.87
CA LEU A 73 -6.75 0.34 -5.64
C LEU A 73 -6.90 1.85 -5.85
N ASP A 74 -7.57 2.28 -6.92
CA ASP A 74 -7.75 3.69 -7.23
C ASP A 74 -8.51 4.44 -6.13
N VAL A 75 -9.55 3.82 -5.56
CA VAL A 75 -10.28 4.39 -4.43
C VAL A 75 -9.37 4.53 -3.20
N MET A 76 -8.56 3.51 -2.90
CA MET A 76 -7.63 3.57 -1.77
C MET A 76 -6.52 4.62 -1.98
N ILE A 77 -5.97 4.72 -3.19
CA ILE A 77 -4.97 5.74 -3.55
C ILE A 77 -5.58 7.14 -3.43
N ALA A 78 -6.76 7.37 -4.02
CA ALA A 78 -7.44 8.66 -3.96
C ALA A 78 -7.73 9.06 -2.51
N ARG A 79 -8.15 8.11 -1.67
CA ARG A 79 -8.35 8.33 -0.24
C ARG A 79 -7.04 8.71 0.45
N ALA A 80 -5.97 7.92 0.28
CA ALA A 80 -4.67 8.17 0.88
C ALA A 80 -4.11 9.54 0.47
N SER A 81 -4.29 9.92 -0.80
CA SER A 81 -3.90 11.22 -1.35
C SER A 81 -4.71 12.38 -0.74
N ALA A 82 -6.02 12.20 -0.57
CA ALA A 82 -6.87 13.21 0.05
C ALA A 82 -6.48 13.49 1.51
N VAL A 83 -6.12 12.45 2.27
CA VAL A 83 -5.70 12.58 3.68
C VAL A 83 -4.20 12.86 3.85
N SER A 84 -3.39 12.70 2.79
CA SER A 84 -1.98 13.10 2.82
C SER A 84 -1.82 14.62 2.78
N GLU A 85 -2.84 15.37 2.31
CA GLU A 85 -2.78 16.82 2.10
C GLU A 85 -1.62 17.21 1.18
N SER A 86 -1.33 16.37 0.17
CA SER A 86 -0.18 16.52 -0.73
C SER A 86 1.19 16.50 -0.02
N LYS A 87 1.25 16.02 1.23
CA LYS A 87 2.51 15.82 1.96
C LYS A 87 3.21 14.56 1.47
N GLY A 88 4.54 14.56 1.53
CA GLY A 88 5.34 13.40 1.19
C GLY A 88 5.21 12.24 2.18
N CYS A 89 5.98 11.19 1.97
CA CYS A 89 6.07 10.09 2.91
C CYS A 89 6.99 10.45 4.09
N LYS A 90 6.48 10.34 5.31
CA LYS A 90 7.27 10.37 6.54
C LYS A 90 6.75 9.34 7.53
N LEU A 91 7.66 8.48 8.00
CA LEU A 91 7.40 7.46 9.00
C LEU A 91 8.34 7.64 10.18
N GLU A 92 7.92 7.18 11.35
CA GLU A 92 8.84 6.96 12.46
C GLU A 92 9.92 5.95 12.06
N ARG A 93 11.15 6.12 12.55
CA ARG A 93 12.31 5.29 12.19
C ARG A 93 12.02 3.79 12.26
N LYS A 94 11.37 3.34 13.35
CA LYS A 94 11.02 1.93 13.58
C LYS A 94 10.03 1.40 12.54
N VAL A 95 9.05 2.21 12.13
CA VAL A 95 8.07 1.84 11.10
C VAL A 95 8.73 1.81 9.73
N PHE A 96 9.56 2.81 9.43
CA PHE A 96 10.37 2.86 8.21
C PHE A 96 11.23 1.60 8.04
N ASP A 97 11.96 1.19 9.08
CA ASP A 97 12.82 -0.01 9.02
C ASP A 97 12.02 -1.28 8.74
N ARG A 98 10.81 -1.40 9.33
CA ARG A 98 9.91 -2.53 9.06
C ARG A 98 9.39 -2.52 7.62
N VAL A 99 9.02 -1.34 7.10
CA VAL A 99 8.59 -1.19 5.70
C VAL A 99 9.74 -1.52 4.75
N GLN A 100 10.93 -1.00 4.98
CA GLN A 100 12.11 -1.27 4.17
C GLN A 100 12.47 -2.76 4.15
N SER A 101 12.39 -3.42 5.30
CA SER A 101 12.60 -4.87 5.43
C SER A 101 11.54 -5.66 4.65
N ALA A 102 10.27 -5.27 4.73
CA ALA A 102 9.18 -5.92 4.00
C ALA A 102 9.34 -5.82 2.48
N LEU A 103 9.84 -4.68 1.98
CA LEU A 103 10.07 -4.43 0.56
C LEU A 103 11.36 -5.07 0.00
N LYS A 104 12.20 -5.70 0.83
CA LYS A 104 13.45 -6.39 0.43
C LYS A 104 14.37 -5.57 -0.50
N GLY A 105 14.42 -4.25 -0.31
CA GLY A 105 15.23 -3.33 -1.13
C GLY A 105 14.52 -2.73 -2.35
N GLY A 106 13.29 -3.14 -2.65
CA GLY A 106 12.44 -2.55 -3.69
C GLY A 106 11.74 -1.25 -3.24
N MET A 107 12.34 -0.48 -2.33
CA MET A 107 11.74 0.76 -1.84
C MET A 107 11.84 1.86 -2.91
N PRO A 108 10.72 2.48 -3.32
CA PRO A 108 10.75 3.58 -4.30
C PRO A 108 11.67 4.71 -3.82
N ALA A 109 12.40 5.34 -4.74
CA ALA A 109 13.38 6.39 -4.41
C ALA A 109 12.74 7.54 -3.62
N GLU A 110 11.49 7.86 -3.94
CA GLU A 110 10.67 8.88 -3.31
C GLU A 110 10.40 8.56 -1.83
N MET A 111 10.52 7.30 -1.42
CA MET A 111 10.33 6.84 -0.05
C MET A 111 11.64 6.62 0.72
N GLN A 112 12.81 6.72 0.08
CA GLN A 112 14.09 6.33 0.70
C GLN A 112 14.65 7.36 1.69
N SER A 113 14.15 8.60 1.69
CA SER A 113 14.61 9.63 2.63
C SER A 113 13.78 9.63 3.92
N SER A 114 14.43 9.31 5.03
CA SER A 114 13.92 9.56 6.40
C SER A 114 14.10 11.01 6.87
N ASP A 115 14.56 11.90 5.97
CA ASP A 115 15.04 13.22 6.35
C ASP A 115 13.96 14.10 6.97
N SER A 116 14.30 14.65 8.13
CA SER A 116 13.44 15.50 8.97
C SER A 116 13.01 16.80 8.29
N ALA A 117 13.68 17.20 7.20
CA ALA A 117 13.40 18.41 6.42
C ALA A 117 12.25 18.27 5.41
N GLN A 118 11.82 17.04 5.06
CA GLN A 118 10.66 16.84 4.18
C GLN A 118 9.35 16.99 4.96
N THR A 119 8.45 17.80 4.41
CA THR A 119 7.04 17.89 4.81
C THR A 119 6.34 16.58 4.40
N GLY A 120 6.13 15.69 5.36
CA GLY A 120 5.55 14.38 5.09
C GLY A 120 4.74 13.84 6.26
N ASN A 121 3.92 12.82 5.97
CA ASN A 121 3.20 12.04 6.95
C ASN A 121 3.07 10.57 6.48
N SER A 122 2.49 9.73 7.32
CA SER A 122 2.28 8.31 7.01
C SER A 122 1.26 8.10 5.87
N HIS A 123 0.31 9.02 5.68
CA HIS A 123 -0.68 8.94 4.63
C HIS A 123 -0.04 9.09 3.25
N GLY A 124 0.92 10.03 3.11
CA GLY A 124 1.76 10.13 1.92
C GLY A 124 2.62 8.87 1.69
N CYS A 125 2.95 8.13 2.75
CA CYS A 125 3.57 6.80 2.59
C CYS A 125 2.60 5.76 2.07
N ASN A 126 1.37 5.71 2.60
CA ASN A 126 0.35 4.80 2.10
C ASN A 126 0.03 5.06 0.63
N GLU A 127 -0.11 6.32 0.25
CA GLU A 127 -0.33 6.71 -1.14
C GLU A 127 0.76 6.13 -2.06
N ARG A 128 2.04 6.34 -1.72
CA ARG A 128 3.18 5.82 -2.48
C ARG A 128 3.26 4.30 -2.48
N LEU A 129 2.98 3.66 -1.34
CA LEU A 129 2.96 2.19 -1.25
C LEU A 129 1.80 1.59 -2.04
N LEU A 130 0.62 2.21 -2.03
CA LEU A 130 -0.54 1.79 -2.82
C LEU A 130 -0.30 1.99 -4.32
N MET A 131 0.39 3.06 -4.72
CA MET A 131 0.86 3.21 -6.10
C MET A 131 1.83 2.09 -6.49
N LEU A 132 2.77 1.71 -5.61
CA LEU A 132 3.64 0.56 -5.84
C LEU A 132 2.86 -0.76 -5.97
N VAL A 133 1.82 -0.96 -5.14
CA VAL A 133 0.89 -2.10 -5.28
C VAL A 133 0.23 -2.07 -6.67
N LYS A 134 -0.24 -0.90 -7.12
CA LYS A 134 -0.86 -0.72 -8.44
C LYS A 134 0.11 -1.02 -9.59
N ASP A 135 1.35 -0.57 -9.51
CA ASP A 135 2.37 -0.86 -10.52
C ASP A 135 2.65 -2.37 -10.61
N GLN A 136 2.76 -3.04 -9.47
CA GLN A 136 2.96 -4.48 -9.42
C GLN A 136 1.73 -5.25 -9.92
N PHE A 137 0.53 -4.81 -9.57
CA PHE A 137 -0.71 -5.34 -10.12
C PHE A 137 -0.76 -5.20 -11.65
N ASN A 138 -0.41 -4.02 -12.18
CA ASN A 138 -0.37 -3.75 -13.62
C ASN A 138 0.68 -4.60 -14.34
N PHE A 139 1.83 -4.84 -13.69
CA PHE A 139 2.83 -5.76 -14.20
C PHE A 139 2.28 -7.19 -14.35
N VAL A 140 1.54 -7.70 -13.36
CA VAL A 140 0.88 -9.01 -13.45
C VAL A 140 -0.18 -9.05 -14.55
N LYS A 141 -1.00 -8.00 -14.63
CA LYS A 141 -1.99 -7.82 -15.71
C LYS A 141 -1.33 -7.85 -17.09
N GLN A 142 -0.18 -7.20 -17.24
CA GLN A 142 0.58 -7.16 -18.50
C GLN A 142 1.20 -8.52 -18.84
N ILE A 143 1.79 -9.22 -17.88
CA ILE A 143 2.30 -10.60 -18.10
C ILE A 143 1.19 -11.47 -18.66
N HIS A 144 0.03 -11.46 -18.02
CA HIS A 144 -1.10 -12.27 -18.45
C HIS A 144 -1.58 -11.89 -19.86
N LYS A 145 -1.66 -10.60 -20.17
CA LYS A 145 -2.11 -10.11 -21.48
C LYS A 145 -1.13 -10.43 -22.62
N GLU A 146 0.18 -10.25 -22.39
CA GLU A 146 1.15 -10.13 -23.47
C GLU A 146 2.16 -11.27 -23.53
N THR A 147 2.51 -11.85 -22.39
CA THR A 147 3.68 -12.74 -22.27
C THR A 147 3.27 -14.20 -22.06
N ASP A 148 2.14 -14.41 -21.41
CA ASP A 148 1.76 -15.70 -20.87
C ASP A 148 0.80 -16.46 -21.79
N THR A 149 1.13 -16.59 -23.08
CA THR A 149 0.27 -17.27 -24.06
C THR A 149 0.90 -18.55 -24.63
N CYS A 150 0.13 -19.63 -24.76
CA CYS A 150 0.61 -20.94 -25.26
C CYS A 150 -0.34 -21.52 -26.29
N GLY A 151 0.28 -22.25 -27.20
CA GLY A 151 -0.39 -22.85 -28.34
C GLY A 151 -0.88 -21.80 -29.34
N GLU A 152 -1.49 -22.28 -30.42
CA GLU A 152 -2.01 -21.43 -31.49
C GLU A 152 -3.23 -20.60 -31.06
N ASN A 153 -3.89 -21.02 -29.97
CA ASN A 153 -5.13 -20.41 -29.46
C ASN A 153 -4.91 -19.27 -28.44
N LYS A 154 -3.66 -18.85 -28.19
CA LYS A 154 -3.30 -17.79 -27.23
C LYS A 154 -3.89 -17.98 -25.82
N LEU A 155 -3.91 -19.22 -25.32
CA LEU A 155 -4.42 -19.52 -23.98
C LEU A 155 -3.41 -19.10 -22.91
N SER A 156 -3.86 -18.72 -21.70
CA SER A 156 -2.93 -18.40 -20.61
C SER A 156 -2.06 -19.60 -20.25
N CYS A 157 -0.78 -19.37 -19.98
CA CYS A 157 0.16 -20.40 -19.53
C CYS A 157 0.62 -20.23 -18.10
N LEU A 158 -0.10 -19.43 -17.30
CA LEU A 158 0.47 -18.80 -16.12
C LEU A 158 1.01 -19.88 -15.22
N ARG A 159 2.32 -20.10 -15.30
CA ARG A 159 2.90 -21.24 -14.62
C ARG A 159 2.74 -20.96 -13.14
N PRO A 160 2.35 -21.94 -12.32
CA PRO A 160 2.24 -21.75 -10.87
C PRO A 160 3.49 -21.10 -10.25
N ALA A 161 4.68 -21.35 -10.80
CA ALA A 161 5.93 -20.70 -10.39
C ALA A 161 5.99 -19.18 -10.72
N THR A 162 5.53 -18.78 -11.92
CA THR A 162 5.45 -17.38 -12.33
C THR A 162 4.40 -16.64 -11.50
N ALA A 163 3.21 -17.24 -11.34
CA ALA A 163 2.15 -16.75 -10.46
C ALA A 163 2.67 -16.55 -9.03
N LYS A 164 3.37 -17.54 -8.47
CA LYS A 164 3.95 -17.45 -7.12
C LYS A 164 4.99 -16.33 -6.99
N THR A 165 5.81 -16.12 -8.01
CA THR A 165 6.83 -15.06 -7.99
C THR A 165 6.20 -13.68 -8.07
N ALA A 166 5.26 -13.49 -9.00
CA ALA A 166 4.47 -12.28 -9.15
C ALA A 166 3.73 -11.92 -7.85
N LEU A 167 3.07 -12.91 -7.23
CA LEU A 167 2.39 -12.75 -5.94
C LEU A 167 3.35 -12.44 -4.81
N SER A 168 4.53 -13.04 -4.78
CA SER A 168 5.53 -12.74 -3.75
C SER A 168 5.97 -11.28 -3.78
N ILE A 169 6.07 -10.68 -4.97
CA ILE A 169 6.43 -9.27 -5.13
C ILE A 169 5.25 -8.37 -4.73
N ALA A 170 4.05 -8.64 -5.26
CA ALA A 170 2.84 -7.89 -4.92
C ALA A 170 2.53 -7.91 -3.41
N ASN A 171 2.67 -9.07 -2.76
CA ASN A 171 2.41 -9.19 -1.33
C ASN A 171 3.44 -8.44 -0.47
N GLN A 172 4.65 -8.15 -0.96
CA GLN A 172 5.61 -7.33 -0.22
C GLN A 172 5.12 -5.88 -0.07
N SER A 173 4.60 -5.28 -1.14
CA SER A 173 4.07 -3.91 -1.11
C SER A 173 2.74 -3.83 -0.33
N ILE A 174 1.86 -4.81 -0.49
CA ILE A 174 0.61 -4.95 0.29
C ILE A 174 0.92 -5.02 1.79
N ASN A 175 1.88 -5.87 2.18
CA ASN A 175 2.30 -6.00 3.57
C ASN A 175 2.92 -4.70 4.10
N ALA A 176 3.66 -3.97 3.26
CA ALA A 176 4.21 -2.67 3.64
C ALA A 176 3.11 -1.66 3.97
N VAL A 177 2.01 -1.59 3.21
CA VAL A 177 0.86 -0.73 3.57
C VAL A 177 0.27 -1.15 4.92
N SER A 178 0.08 -2.46 5.14
CA SER A 178 -0.48 -3.01 6.38
C SER A 178 0.39 -2.70 7.61
N ILE A 179 1.72 -2.70 7.45
CA ILE A 179 2.67 -2.31 8.49
C ILE A 179 2.46 -0.84 8.90
N VAL A 180 2.27 0.06 7.93
CA VAL A 180 2.04 1.48 8.19
C VAL A 180 0.73 1.68 8.94
N GLU A 181 -0.36 1.06 8.52
CA GLU A 181 -1.66 1.18 9.20
C GLU A 181 -1.65 0.58 10.60
N THR A 182 -1.07 -0.61 10.77
CA THR A 182 -1.00 -1.26 12.08
C THR A 182 -0.18 -0.45 13.08
N ALA A 183 0.86 0.25 12.64
CA ALA A 183 1.67 1.09 13.51
C ALA A 183 0.90 2.28 14.10
N LYS A 184 -0.16 2.75 13.44
CA LYS A 184 -1.00 3.87 13.91
C LYS A 184 -1.96 3.48 15.03
N LYS A 185 -2.14 2.17 15.28
CA LYS A 185 -3.00 1.64 16.35
C LYS A 185 -2.30 1.62 17.72
N GLN A 186 -0.99 1.84 17.76
CA GLN A 186 -0.14 1.75 18.95
C GLN A 186 0.06 3.13 19.58
#